data_AF-A0A9W9ZJS3-F1
#
_entry.id   AF-A0A9W9ZJS3-F1
#
_cell.length_a   1.000
_cell.length_b   1.000
_cell.length_c   1.000
_cell.angle_alpha   90.00
_cell.angle_beta   90.00
_cell.angle_gamma   90.00
#
_symmetry.space_group_name_H-M   'P 1'
#
loop_
_entity.id
_entity.type
_entity.pdbx_description
1 polymer ?
#
loop_
_entity_poly.entity_id
_entity_poly.type
_entity_poly.pdbx_seq_one_letter_code
_entity_poly.pdbx_strand_id
1 'polypeptide(L)'
;MEISRIMPIVVKVEGVTFQTEKSRDPMQQEEENRLIMFEMTKHFMETHAAQIPVENYSRSLYWYLQDRLEVKVLAANEGSLRITVECSTLQILECLWEDYCSGHLNAVAEERLLTDDIKRRFDVESVKLETTILEEYYLACKLCLSGISGESTIYTLRPWFA
;
A
#
# COMPACT_ATOMS: atom_id res chain seq x y z
N MET A 1 -19.37 10.97 2.68
CA MET A 1 -18.00 10.48 2.91
C MET A 1 -18.03 9.78 4.25
N GLU A 2 -17.81 8.48 4.27
CA GLU A 2 -17.78 7.71 5.52
C GLU A 2 -16.49 8.08 6.26
N ILE A 3 -16.61 8.67 7.46
CA ILE A 3 -15.44 9.06 8.26
C ILE A 3 -14.79 7.76 8.75
N SER A 4 -13.61 7.44 8.23
CA SER A 4 -12.93 6.18 8.49
C SER A 4 -11.43 6.39 8.61
N ARG A 5 -10.79 5.62 9.49
CA ARG A 5 -9.32 5.56 9.63
C ARG A 5 -8.67 4.59 8.65
N ILE A 6 -9.49 3.98 7.79
CA ILE A 6 -9.09 2.95 6.86
C ILE A 6 -8.65 3.57 5.54
N MET A 7 -7.49 3.15 5.06
CA MET A 7 -6.91 3.64 3.82
C MET A 7 -6.44 2.46 2.95
N PRO A 8 -7.05 2.26 1.78
CA PRO A 8 -6.56 1.31 0.80
C PRO A 8 -5.30 1.81 0.09
N ILE A 9 -4.32 0.94 -0.03
CA ILE A 9 -3.13 1.07 -0.87
C ILE A 9 -3.27 0.04 -1.99
N VAL A 10 -3.24 0.49 -3.24
CA VAL A 10 -3.26 -0.40 -4.41
C VAL A 10 -1.86 -0.42 -5.01
N VAL A 11 -1.30 -1.61 -5.23
CA VAL A 11 -0.01 -1.80 -5.91
C VAL A 11 -0.26 -2.41 -7.29
N LYS A 12 0.37 -1.85 -8.32
CA LYS A 12 0.28 -2.30 -9.72
C LYS A 12 1.66 -2.46 -10.34
N VAL A 13 1.75 -3.30 -11.37
CA VAL A 13 2.93 -3.42 -12.23
C VAL A 13 2.79 -2.43 -13.38
N GLU A 14 3.73 -1.49 -13.46
CA GLU A 14 3.85 -0.54 -14.58
C GLU A 14 4.83 -1.05 -15.65
N GLY A 15 5.79 -1.88 -15.25
CA GLY A 15 6.75 -2.45 -16.18
C GLY A 15 7.57 -3.57 -15.57
N VAL A 16 8.11 -4.42 -16.44
CA VAL A 16 8.98 -5.54 -16.09
C VAL A 16 10.20 -5.51 -16.99
N THR A 17 11.38 -5.60 -16.38
CA THR A 17 12.65 -5.78 -17.07
C THR A 17 13.10 -7.21 -16.86
N PHE A 18 13.40 -7.90 -17.95
CA PHE A 18 13.83 -9.30 -17.93
C PHE A 18 15.34 -9.41 -18.11
N GLN A 19 15.90 -10.46 -17.54
CA GLN A 19 17.34 -10.74 -17.65
C GLN A 19 17.72 -11.13 -19.08
N THR A 20 16.82 -11.80 -19.81
CA THR A 20 17.00 -12.11 -21.23
C THR A 20 16.07 -11.31 -22.14
N GLU A 21 16.65 -10.76 -23.21
CA GLU A 21 15.88 -10.13 -24.28
C GLU A 21 15.15 -11.22 -25.08
N LYS A 22 13.83 -11.30 -24.87
CA LYS A 22 12.92 -12.11 -25.67
C LYS A 22 11.87 -11.21 -26.30
N SER A 23 11.64 -11.40 -27.60
CA SER A 23 10.51 -10.77 -28.28
C SER A 23 9.22 -11.40 -27.76
N ARG A 24 8.48 -10.64 -26.95
CA ARG A 24 7.14 -10.99 -26.48
C ARG A 24 6.15 -10.10 -27.21
N ASP A 25 5.03 -10.66 -27.65
CA ASP A 25 3.93 -9.83 -28.11
C ASP A 25 3.22 -9.17 -26.91
N PRO A 26 2.41 -8.11 -27.12
CA PRO A 26 1.77 -7.37 -26.04
C PRO A 26 0.87 -8.24 -25.13
N MET A 27 0.24 -9.30 -25.67
CA MET A 27 -0.62 -10.18 -24.89
C MET A 27 0.19 -11.12 -24.00
N GLN A 28 1.32 -11.63 -24.50
CA GLN A 28 2.26 -12.41 -23.70
C GLN A 28 2.87 -11.58 -22.57
N GLN A 29 3.26 -10.34 -22.87
CA GLN A 29 3.82 -9.44 -21.88
C GLN A 29 2.81 -9.16 -20.75
N GLU A 30 1.55 -8.91 -21.08
CA GLU A 30 0.50 -8.66 -20.09
C GLU A 30 0.22 -9.89 -19.21
N GLU A 31 0.19 -11.09 -19.81
CA GLU A 31 -0.01 -12.33 -19.05
C GLU A 31 1.17 -12.62 -18.11
N GLU A 32 2.41 -12.39 -18.55
CA GLU A 32 3.58 -12.51 -17.68
C GLU A 32 3.55 -11.50 -16.54
N ASN A 33 3.23 -10.23 -16.83
CA ASN A 33 3.07 -9.20 -15.79
C ASN A 33 2.02 -9.61 -14.76
N ARG A 34 0.90 -10.19 -15.22
CA ARG A 34 -0.18 -10.68 -14.35
C ARG A 34 0.28 -11.84 -13.47
N LEU A 35 1.02 -12.78 -14.01
CA LEU A 35 1.56 -13.92 -13.25
C LEU A 35 2.62 -13.49 -12.23
N ILE A 36 3.49 -12.55 -12.60
CA ILE A 36 4.47 -11.96 -11.69
C ILE A 36 3.74 -11.25 -10.53
N MET A 37 2.73 -10.44 -10.84
CA MET A 37 1.91 -9.77 -9.83
C MET A 37 1.19 -10.75 -8.91
N PHE A 38 0.67 -11.85 -9.48
CA PHE A 38 0.02 -12.91 -8.73
C PHE A 38 0.98 -13.55 -7.72
N GLU A 39 2.19 -13.92 -8.13
CA GLU A 39 3.17 -14.54 -7.22
C GLU A 39 3.70 -13.55 -6.16
N MET A 40 3.90 -12.28 -6.50
CA MET A 40 4.24 -11.25 -5.51
C MET A 40 3.13 -11.08 -4.46
N THR A 41 1.86 -11.07 -4.90
CA THR A 41 0.70 -10.95 -4.02
C THR A 41 0.55 -12.16 -3.11
N LYS A 42 0.70 -13.36 -3.69
CA LYS A 42 0.69 -14.62 -2.93
C LYS A 42 1.78 -14.62 -1.87
N HIS A 43 3.01 -14.26 -2.22
CA HIS A 43 4.12 -14.20 -1.28
C HIS A 43 3.84 -13.24 -0.12
N PHE A 44 3.30 -12.04 -0.41
CA PHE A 44 2.90 -11.07 0.61
C PHE A 44 1.87 -11.66 1.60
N MET A 45 0.84 -12.36 1.10
CA MET A 45 -0.21 -12.94 1.95
C MET A 45 0.29 -14.12 2.78
N GLU A 46 1.11 -15.00 2.20
CA GLU A 46 1.71 -16.13 2.92
C GLU A 46 2.64 -15.65 4.04
N THR A 47 3.38 -14.56 3.79
CA THR A 47 4.25 -13.89 4.77
C THR A 47 3.46 -13.38 5.99
N HIS A 48 2.23 -12.90 5.80
CA HIS A 48 1.35 -12.53 6.91
C HIS A 48 0.80 -13.77 7.64
N ALA A 49 0.45 -14.83 6.91
CA ALA A 49 -0.25 -15.99 7.46
C ALA A 49 0.65 -16.98 8.22
N ALA A 50 1.93 -17.06 7.83
CA ALA A 50 2.90 -17.97 8.45
C ALA A 50 3.71 -17.27 9.54
N GLN A 51 3.93 -17.96 10.66
CA GLN A 51 5.01 -17.61 11.60
C GLN A 51 6.35 -17.82 10.87
N ILE A 52 6.84 -16.77 10.21
CA ILE A 52 8.08 -16.77 9.44
C ILE A 52 9.27 -17.12 10.35
N PRO A 53 10.31 -17.82 9.87
CA PRO A 53 11.63 -17.70 10.47
C PRO A 53 12.00 -16.22 10.60
N VAL A 54 12.28 -15.76 11.83
CA VAL A 54 12.51 -14.35 12.22
C VAL A 54 13.45 -13.59 11.25
N GLU A 55 14.34 -14.33 10.61
CA GLU A 55 15.38 -13.91 9.67
C GLU A 55 14.87 -13.11 8.46
N ASN A 56 13.67 -13.38 7.96
CA ASN A 56 13.15 -12.77 6.73
C ASN A 56 11.99 -11.79 6.95
N TYR A 57 11.46 -11.70 8.17
CA TYR A 57 10.31 -10.83 8.47
C TYR A 57 10.62 -9.35 8.17
N SER A 58 11.81 -8.87 8.57
CA SER A 58 12.24 -7.49 8.34
C SER A 58 12.42 -7.10 6.87
N ARG A 59 12.46 -8.08 5.96
CA ARG A 59 12.55 -7.84 4.51
C ARG A 59 11.17 -7.79 3.84
N SER A 60 10.09 -8.10 4.54
CA SER A 60 8.75 -8.08 3.96
C SER A 60 8.17 -6.66 3.87
N LEU A 61 7.31 -6.43 2.87
CA LEU A 61 6.53 -5.19 2.79
C LEU A 61 5.57 -5.07 3.98
N TYR A 62 5.07 -6.19 4.51
CA TYR A 62 4.22 -6.20 5.69
C TYR A 62 4.93 -5.60 6.91
N TRP A 63 6.17 -6.02 7.20
CA TRP A 63 6.98 -5.44 8.27
C TRP A 63 7.23 -3.96 8.05
N TYR A 64 7.52 -3.53 6.83
CA TYR A 64 7.71 -2.11 6.54
C TYR A 64 6.47 -1.29 6.91
N LEU A 65 5.29 -1.75 6.50
CA LEU A 65 4.04 -1.08 6.84
C LEU A 65 3.79 -1.10 8.35
N GLN A 66 3.94 -2.27 8.99
CA GLN A 66 3.49 -2.46 10.36
C GLN A 66 4.48 -2.01 11.43
N ASP A 67 5.76 -2.27 11.24
CA ASP A 67 6.80 -1.99 12.22
C ASP A 67 7.55 -0.70 11.90
N ARG A 68 7.72 -0.35 10.60
CA ARG A 68 8.45 0.86 10.22
C ARG A 68 7.56 2.09 10.09
N LEU A 69 6.38 1.96 9.47
CA LEU A 69 5.39 3.03 9.36
C LEU A 69 4.34 3.02 10.48
N GLU A 70 4.32 1.97 11.30
CA GLU A 70 3.36 1.81 12.41
C GLU A 70 1.89 1.84 11.94
N VAL A 71 1.63 1.54 10.66
CA VAL A 71 0.27 1.40 10.13
C VAL A 71 -0.22 -0.04 10.32
N LYS A 72 -1.45 -0.18 10.78
CA LYS A 72 -2.01 -1.52 11.01
C LYS A 72 -2.55 -2.10 9.71
N VAL A 73 -2.00 -3.20 9.24
CA VAL A 73 -2.53 -3.90 8.07
C VAL A 73 -3.76 -4.70 8.48
N LEU A 74 -4.91 -4.40 7.87
CA LEU A 74 -6.20 -5.02 8.18
C LEU A 74 -6.55 -6.17 7.24
N ALA A 75 -6.22 -6.04 5.97
CA ALA A 75 -6.54 -7.03 4.93
C ALA A 75 -5.63 -6.86 3.70
N ALA A 76 -5.46 -7.94 2.95
CA ALA A 76 -4.88 -7.95 1.62
C ALA A 76 -5.64 -8.92 0.70
N ASN A 77 -5.73 -8.58 -0.58
CA ASN A 77 -6.58 -9.28 -1.54
C ASN A 77 -5.78 -9.66 -2.81
N GLU A 78 -6.14 -10.80 -3.44
CA GLU A 78 -5.55 -11.28 -4.71
C GLU A 78 -5.96 -10.45 -5.94
N GLY A 79 -5.10 -10.47 -6.97
CA GLY A 79 -5.23 -9.70 -8.20
C GLY A 79 -4.15 -8.61 -8.28
N SER A 80 -4.55 -7.34 -8.32
CA SER A 80 -3.67 -6.26 -7.86
C SER A 80 -3.59 -6.33 -6.33
N LEU A 81 -2.38 -6.30 -5.77
CA LEU A 81 -2.17 -6.29 -4.33
C LEU A 81 -2.83 -5.03 -3.75
N ARG A 82 -3.99 -5.24 -3.12
CA ARG A 82 -4.75 -4.18 -2.44
C ARG A 82 -4.61 -4.39 -0.94
N ILE A 83 -3.84 -3.54 -0.30
CA ILE A 83 -3.56 -3.57 1.14
C ILE A 83 -4.48 -2.56 1.81
N THR A 84 -5.26 -3.00 2.79
CA THR A 84 -6.09 -2.11 3.61
C THR A 84 -5.35 -1.82 4.91
N VAL A 85 -5.03 -0.55 5.19
CA VAL A 85 -4.33 -0.14 6.42
C VAL A 85 -5.19 0.76 7.29
N GLU A 86 -4.89 0.79 8.59
CA GLU A 86 -5.47 1.73 9.56
C GLU A 86 -4.36 2.58 10.20
N CYS A 87 -4.54 3.90 10.19
CA CYS A 87 -3.63 4.84 10.85
C CYS A 87 -4.16 5.18 12.24
N SER A 88 -3.33 5.03 13.27
CA SER A 88 -3.72 5.26 14.66
C SER A 88 -3.58 6.73 15.11
N THR A 89 -2.69 7.49 14.46
CA THR A 89 -2.40 8.90 14.78
C THR A 89 -2.24 9.74 13.51
N LEU A 90 -2.37 11.07 13.64
CA LEU A 90 -2.11 12.00 12.54
C LEU A 90 -0.65 11.92 12.06
N GLN A 91 0.30 11.76 12.98
CA GLN A 91 1.71 11.62 12.63
C GLN A 91 1.96 10.42 11.72
N ILE A 92 1.39 9.26 12.06
CA ILE A 92 1.49 8.04 11.24
C ILE A 92 0.87 8.24 9.86
N LEU A 93 -0.30 8.90 9.80
CA LEU A 93 -0.95 9.24 8.53
C LEU A 93 -0.07 10.11 7.64
N GLU A 94 0.52 11.18 8.18
CA GLU A 94 1.39 12.08 7.41
C GLU A 94 2.67 11.39 6.96
N CYS A 95 3.27 10.53 7.78
CA CYS A 95 4.45 9.74 7.38
C CYS A 95 4.13 8.80 6.20
N LEU A 96 3.02 8.06 6.26
CA LEU A 96 2.60 7.20 5.14
C LEU A 96 2.31 8.02 3.89
N TRP A 97 1.66 9.18 4.05
CA TRP A 97 1.34 10.06 2.93
C TRP A 97 2.61 10.65 2.28
N GLU A 98 3.61 11.04 3.07
CA GLU A 98 4.91 11.52 2.59
C GLU A 98 5.67 10.44 1.80
N ASP A 99 5.73 9.21 2.33
CA ASP A 99 6.34 8.06 1.65
C ASP A 99 5.65 7.76 0.31
N TYR A 100 4.32 7.90 0.27
CA TYR A 100 3.54 7.76 -0.96
C TYR A 100 3.85 8.90 -1.95
N CYS A 101 3.73 10.16 -1.53
CA CYS A 101 3.91 11.32 -2.41
C CYS A 101 5.33 11.47 -2.96
N SER A 102 6.34 11.02 -2.20
CA SER A 102 7.74 11.02 -2.64
C SER A 102 8.08 9.90 -3.62
N GLY A 103 7.17 8.92 -3.80
CA GLY A 103 7.44 7.68 -4.53
C GLY A 103 8.31 6.69 -3.77
N HIS A 104 8.69 6.98 -2.51
CA HIS A 104 9.47 6.07 -1.69
C HIS A 104 8.75 4.74 -1.46
N LEU A 105 7.42 4.80 -1.28
CA LEU A 105 6.58 3.61 -1.10
C LEU A 105 6.62 2.67 -2.32
N ASN A 106 6.80 3.21 -3.55
CA ASN A 106 6.98 2.40 -4.76
C ASN A 106 8.31 1.64 -4.70
N ALA A 107 9.41 2.34 -4.41
CA ALA A 107 10.74 1.73 -4.33
C ALA A 107 10.81 0.64 -3.24
N VAL A 108 10.20 0.92 -2.08
CA VAL A 108 10.08 -0.06 -0.99
C VAL A 108 9.27 -1.28 -1.40
N ALA A 109 8.18 -1.10 -2.15
CA ALA A 109 7.37 -2.20 -2.66
C ALA A 109 8.15 -3.03 -3.68
N GLU A 110 8.87 -2.41 -4.62
CA GLU A 110 9.72 -3.09 -5.60
C GLU A 110 10.79 -3.95 -4.93
N GLU A 111 11.50 -3.37 -3.95
CA GLU A 111 12.56 -4.05 -3.20
C GLU A 111 12.04 -5.27 -2.43
N ARG A 112 10.85 -5.16 -1.85
CA ARG A 112 10.35 -6.14 -0.86
C ARG A 112 9.36 -7.15 -1.43
N LEU A 113 8.70 -6.86 -2.55
CA LEU A 113 7.77 -7.79 -3.21
C LEU A 113 8.47 -8.67 -4.24
N LEU A 114 9.47 -8.15 -4.96
CA LEU A 114 10.19 -8.92 -5.96
C LEU A 114 11.29 -9.78 -5.30
N THR A 115 10.90 -10.98 -4.88
CA THR A 115 11.83 -11.94 -4.27
C THR A 115 12.77 -12.60 -5.27
N ASP A 116 13.90 -13.12 -4.79
CA ASP A 116 14.84 -13.89 -5.62
C ASP A 116 14.21 -15.13 -6.26
N ASP A 117 13.22 -15.74 -5.61
CA ASP A 117 12.47 -16.87 -6.17
C ASP A 117 11.65 -16.44 -7.39
N ILE A 118 10.91 -15.34 -7.28
CA ILE A 118 10.14 -14.77 -8.39
C ILE A 118 11.07 -14.35 -9.53
N LYS A 119 12.19 -13.69 -9.22
CA LYS A 119 13.21 -13.31 -10.23
C LYS A 119 13.69 -14.51 -11.03
N ARG A 120 14.06 -15.60 -10.36
CA ARG A 120 14.55 -16.83 -11.02
C ARG A 120 13.45 -17.53 -11.82
N ARG A 121 12.23 -17.61 -11.28
CA ARG A 121 11.12 -18.32 -11.90
C ARG A 121 10.63 -17.66 -13.19
N PHE A 122 10.63 -16.33 -13.23
CA PHE A 122 10.12 -15.55 -14.36
C PHE A 122 11.20 -14.87 -15.20
N ASP A 123 12.49 -15.11 -14.92
CA ASP A 123 13.62 -14.47 -15.62
C ASP A 123 13.58 -12.93 -15.52
N VAL A 124 13.16 -12.41 -14.36
CA VAL A 124 12.98 -10.98 -14.10
C VAL A 124 14.23 -10.40 -13.46
N GLU A 125 14.69 -9.27 -13.97
CA GLU A 125 15.76 -8.46 -13.38
C GLU A 125 15.19 -7.48 -12.35
N SER A 126 14.21 -6.68 -12.78
CA SER A 126 13.52 -5.69 -11.97
C SER A 126 12.07 -5.51 -12.39
N VAL A 127 11.24 -5.05 -11.46
CA VAL A 127 9.87 -4.60 -11.73
C VAL A 127 9.78 -3.12 -11.41
N LYS A 128 8.95 -2.40 -12.15
CA LYS A 128 8.50 -1.06 -11.81
C LYS A 128 7.09 -1.17 -11.24
N LEU A 129 6.92 -0.81 -9.98
CA LEU A 129 5.63 -0.83 -9.30
C LEU A 129 5.12 0.58 -9.05
N GLU A 130 3.81 0.74 -9.14
CA GLU A 130 3.11 1.95 -8.72
C GLU A 130 2.21 1.63 -7.54
N THR A 131 2.41 2.35 -6.44
CA THR A 131 1.47 2.40 -5.33
C THR A 131 0.51 3.56 -5.54
N THR A 132 -0.76 3.37 -5.18
CA THR A 132 -1.78 4.40 -5.26
C THR A 132 -2.55 4.46 -3.94
N ILE A 133 -2.61 5.65 -3.37
CA ILE A 133 -3.49 6.00 -2.26
C ILE A 133 -4.41 7.12 -2.76
N LEU A 134 -5.73 6.91 -2.74
CA LEU A 134 -6.64 7.97 -3.16
C LEU A 134 -6.68 9.06 -2.08
N GLU A 135 -6.56 10.31 -2.52
CA GLU A 135 -6.58 11.48 -1.65
C GLU A 135 -7.84 11.57 -0.80
N GLU A 136 -8.98 11.10 -1.31
CA GLU A 136 -10.24 11.03 -0.55
C GLU A 136 -10.12 10.20 0.74
N TYR A 137 -9.36 9.09 0.71
CA TYR A 137 -9.14 8.26 1.91
C TYR A 137 -8.18 8.93 2.88
N TYR A 138 -7.13 9.59 2.37
CA TYR A 138 -6.23 10.39 3.21
C TYR A 138 -6.98 11.51 3.93
N LEU A 139 -7.80 12.29 3.20
CA LEU A 139 -8.58 13.38 3.77
C LEU A 139 -9.62 12.87 4.78
N ALA A 140 -10.32 11.77 4.49
CA ALA A 140 -11.27 11.16 5.43
C ALA A 140 -10.58 10.71 6.73
N CYS A 141 -9.41 10.06 6.62
CA CYS A 141 -8.61 9.63 7.76
C CYS A 141 -8.10 10.83 8.57
N LYS A 142 -7.60 11.87 7.89
CA LYS A 142 -7.13 13.12 8.50
C LYS A 142 -8.23 13.83 9.29
N LEU A 143 -9.43 13.93 8.73
CA LEU A 143 -10.60 14.50 9.40
C LEU A 143 -10.98 13.69 10.65
N CYS A 144 -11.01 12.36 10.54
CA CYS A 144 -11.28 11.46 11.67
C CYS A 144 -10.27 11.64 12.81
N LEU A 145 -8.98 11.71 12.48
CA LEU A 145 -7.88 11.83 13.44
C LEU A 145 -7.75 13.22 14.04
N SER A 146 -8.17 14.27 13.32
CA SER A 146 -8.15 15.66 13.80
C SER A 146 -9.28 15.96 14.79
N GLY A 147 -10.17 15.02 15.07
CA GLY A 147 -11.30 15.21 15.97
C GLY A 147 -12.38 16.16 15.42
N ILE A 148 -12.29 16.54 14.15
CA ILE A 148 -13.34 17.28 13.43
C ILE A 148 -14.38 16.24 12.97
N SER A 149 -14.98 15.57 13.96
CA SER A 149 -16.33 15.05 13.81
C SER A 149 -17.23 16.25 13.57
N GLY A 150 -18.20 16.17 12.65
CA GLY A 150 -19.11 17.26 12.33
C GLY A 150 -20.03 17.66 13.50
N GLU A 151 -19.49 18.15 14.61
CA GLU A 151 -20.23 18.95 15.57
C GLU A 151 -20.28 20.38 15.05
N SER A 152 -21.45 20.70 14.52
CA SER A 152 -21.90 22.04 14.20
C SER A 152 -21.58 22.99 15.35
N THR A 153 -20.59 23.87 15.19
CA THR A 153 -20.46 25.06 16.02
C THR A 153 -21.62 26.00 15.68
N ILE A 154 -22.80 25.69 16.23
CA ILE A 154 -23.84 26.69 16.46
C ILE A 154 -23.31 27.60 17.57
N TYR A 155 -22.50 28.59 17.19
CA TYR A 155 -22.28 29.74 18.05
C TYR A 155 -23.62 30.46 18.20
N THR A 156 -24.27 30.16 19.32
CA THR A 156 -25.18 30.99 20.10
C THR A 156 -25.42 32.39 19.51
N LEU A 157 -26.49 32.56 18.75
CA LEU A 157 -27.15 33.86 18.63
C LEU A 157 -27.67 34.21 20.03
N ARG A 158 -26.97 35.09 20.75
CA ARG A 158 -27.56 35.78 21.90
C ARG A 158 -28.67 36.68 21.36
N PRO A 159 -29.93 36.55 21.81
CA PRO A 159 -30.95 37.55 21.52
C PRO A 159 -30.65 38.78 22.39
N TRP A 160 -30.32 39.91 21.77
CA TRP A 160 -30.43 41.20 22.44
C TRP A 160 -31.90 41.63 22.36
N PHE A 161 -32.65 41.29 23.40
CA PHE A 161 -33.85 42.03 23.80
C PHE A 161 -33.51 42.85 25.05
N ALA A 162 -33.35 44.15 24.87
CA ALA A 162 -33.65 45.22 25.83
C ALA A 162 -33.70 46.54 25.05
#